data_AF-A0A8H6ZGU7-F1
#
_entry.id   AF-A0A8H6ZGU7-F1
#
_cell.length_a   1.000
_cell.length_b   1.000
_cell.length_c   1.000
_cell.angle_alpha   90.00
_cell.angle_beta   90.00
_cell.angle_gamma   90.00
#
_symmetry.space_group_name_H-M   'P 1'
#
loop_
_entity.id
_entity.type
_entity.pdbx_description
1 polymer ?
#
loop_
_entity_poly.entity_id
_entity_poly.type
_entity_poly.pdbx_seq_one_letter_code
_entity_poly.pdbx_strand_id
1 'polypeptide(L)'
;MASPPGLGDDAEYEDESDGEYESGSEEVDDVSTCSSFSESDMPDHLVLPAELHRLVLACQTDGYHHVWGKYRFVCKAWKEHIEFLAKTEWIRNTTLYYPGEMIWDEKIGKVFLNGDFSFQRLEGDSAIFQVPDCAPEFQKQLIEICKRCSAPDVEVGDVVHDVEIPEMSVDWNTLTITCPWRPLIGRVMAEELRVDAYRKKAQHELMSASKRAKRTAPGGNVDFGTLMELYKNFTNKAQDGYVAVRIARRGKLDRAGDQRLKSARQAASMRGPFSPTLDVN
;
A
#
# COMPACT_ATOMS: atom_id res chain seq x y z
N MET A 1 52.16 3.37 -57.58
CA MET A 1 51.19 2.30 -57.25
C MET A 1 50.85 2.41 -55.78
N ALA A 2 49.70 2.99 -55.45
CA ALA A 2 48.99 2.82 -54.18
C ALA A 2 47.67 3.59 -54.25
N SER A 3 46.57 2.86 -54.25
CA SER A 3 45.27 3.28 -53.71
C SER A 3 44.68 2.03 -53.07
N PRO A 4 43.99 2.17 -51.93
CA PRO A 4 42.55 1.98 -52.06
C PRO A 4 41.72 2.94 -51.21
N PRO A 5 40.54 3.35 -51.70
CA PRO A 5 39.46 3.90 -50.91
C PRO A 5 38.29 2.89 -50.76
N GLY A 6 37.40 3.19 -49.82
CA GLY A 6 35.97 2.85 -49.93
C GLY A 6 35.46 1.77 -48.97
N LEU A 7 35.10 2.16 -47.75
CA LEU A 7 34.11 1.44 -46.95
C LEU A 7 32.74 1.92 -47.42
N GLY A 8 31.96 1.00 -48.01
CA GLY A 8 30.56 1.19 -48.34
C GLY A 8 29.70 0.89 -47.12
N ASP A 9 28.89 1.88 -46.73
CA ASP A 9 27.81 1.75 -45.75
C ASP A 9 26.55 1.24 -46.47
N ASP A 10 26.23 -0.04 -46.29
CA ASP A 10 24.91 -0.60 -46.56
C ASP A 10 24.39 -1.22 -45.26
N ALA A 11 23.61 -0.47 -44.51
CA ALA A 11 22.81 -0.98 -43.40
C ALA A 11 21.37 -0.50 -43.59
N GLU A 12 20.64 -1.24 -44.40
CA GLU A 12 19.18 -1.17 -44.49
C GLU A 12 18.60 -1.57 -43.13
N TYR A 13 18.06 -0.59 -42.40
CA TYR A 13 17.23 -0.86 -41.23
C TYR A 13 15.81 -1.10 -41.71
N GLU A 14 15.40 -2.37 -41.69
CA GLU A 14 14.02 -2.77 -41.94
C GLU A 14 13.11 -2.20 -40.85
N ASP A 15 12.08 -1.50 -41.33
CA ASP A 15 11.02 -0.83 -40.59
C ASP A 15 10.01 -1.86 -40.08
N GLU A 16 10.19 -2.31 -38.84
CA GLU A 16 9.22 -3.20 -38.19
C GLU A 16 8.05 -2.39 -37.59
N SER A 17 6.95 -2.41 -38.33
CA SER A 17 5.59 -2.62 -37.82
C SER A 17 5.09 -1.63 -36.77
N ASP A 18 4.52 -0.55 -37.29
CA ASP A 18 3.41 0.25 -36.79
C ASP A 18 2.19 -0.59 -36.35
N GLY A 19 2.34 -1.26 -35.21
CA GLY A 19 1.21 -1.77 -34.44
C GLY A 19 0.37 -0.59 -33.92
N GLU A 20 -0.75 -0.32 -34.57
CA GLU A 20 -1.83 0.54 -34.08
C GLU A 20 -2.33 0.00 -32.73
N TYR A 21 -1.85 0.58 -31.63
CA TYR A 21 -2.46 0.38 -30.32
C TYR A 21 -3.70 1.26 -30.27
N GLU A 22 -4.86 0.67 -30.57
CA GLU A 22 -6.15 1.25 -30.22
C GLU A 22 -6.15 1.60 -28.74
N SER A 23 -6.14 2.89 -28.47
CA SER A 23 -6.29 3.47 -27.15
C SER A 23 -7.74 3.25 -26.70
N GLY A 24 -8.04 2.03 -26.25
CA GLY A 24 -9.25 1.72 -25.51
C GLY A 24 -9.30 2.59 -24.26
N SER A 25 -10.16 3.60 -24.29
CA SER A 25 -10.58 4.33 -23.10
C SER A 25 -11.44 3.38 -22.27
N GLU A 26 -10.82 2.63 -21.37
CA GLU A 26 -11.54 1.93 -20.32
C GLU A 26 -12.11 2.99 -19.38
N GLU A 27 -13.39 3.30 -19.62
CA GLU A 27 -14.27 3.84 -18.59
C GLU A 27 -14.12 2.95 -17.36
N VAL A 28 -13.75 3.58 -16.25
CA VAL A 28 -13.70 2.94 -14.94
C VAL A 28 -15.13 2.59 -14.56
N ASP A 29 -15.55 1.39 -14.99
CA ASP A 29 -16.84 0.85 -14.63
C ASP A 29 -16.93 0.67 -13.12
N ASP A 30 -18.04 1.21 -12.65
CA ASP A 30 -18.50 1.16 -11.29
C ASP A 30 -18.68 -0.28 -10.82
N VAL A 31 -18.63 -0.43 -9.52
CA VAL A 31 -18.77 -1.66 -8.76
C VAL A 31 -19.99 -2.51 -9.18
N SER A 32 -19.82 -3.84 -9.12
CA SER A 32 -20.91 -4.81 -8.94
C SER A 32 -21.66 -5.32 -10.18
N THR A 33 -20.97 -6.09 -11.01
CA THR A 33 -21.61 -7.26 -11.65
C THR A 33 -20.62 -8.42 -11.67
N CYS A 34 -20.61 -9.19 -10.57
CA CYS A 34 -19.94 -10.49 -10.56
C CYS A 34 -20.76 -11.40 -11.49
N SER A 35 -20.32 -11.46 -12.74
CA SER A 35 -20.87 -12.35 -13.76
C SER A 35 -20.90 -13.76 -13.16
N SER A 36 -22.10 -14.34 -13.11
CA SER A 36 -22.32 -15.72 -12.69
C SER A 36 -21.61 -16.63 -13.70
N PHE A 37 -20.32 -16.89 -13.45
CA PHE A 37 -19.62 -18.00 -14.05
C PHE A 37 -20.43 -19.26 -13.70
N SER A 38 -20.89 -19.97 -14.73
CA SER A 38 -21.37 -21.33 -14.55
C SER A 38 -20.23 -22.11 -13.88
N GLU A 39 -20.45 -22.56 -12.64
CA GLU A 39 -19.56 -23.46 -11.91
C GLU A 39 -19.40 -24.76 -12.73
N SER A 40 -18.53 -24.75 -13.72
CA SER A 40 -17.91 -26.00 -14.16
C SER A 40 -16.93 -26.33 -13.03
N ASP A 41 -17.38 -27.19 -12.12
CA ASP A 41 -16.56 -27.70 -11.02
C ASP A 41 -15.21 -28.15 -11.59
N MET A 42 -14.15 -27.53 -11.08
CA MET A 42 -12.80 -27.90 -11.43
C MET A 42 -12.61 -29.39 -11.09
N PRO A 43 -12.12 -30.23 -12.01
CA PRO A 43 -11.93 -31.65 -11.73
C PRO A 43 -11.14 -31.86 -10.43
N ASP A 44 -11.59 -32.77 -9.56
CA ASP A 44 -11.01 -32.99 -8.22
C ASP A 44 -9.48 -33.15 -8.21
N HIS A 45 -8.91 -33.74 -9.26
CA HIS A 45 -7.47 -33.95 -9.40
C HIS A 45 -6.66 -32.68 -9.72
N LEU A 46 -7.33 -31.57 -10.08
CA LEU A 46 -6.74 -30.25 -10.30
C LEU A 46 -6.95 -29.32 -9.10
N VAL A 47 -7.76 -29.73 -8.12
CA VAL A 47 -7.91 -29.01 -6.85
C VAL A 47 -6.66 -29.27 -6.02
N LEU A 48 -5.83 -28.24 -5.89
CA LEU A 48 -4.64 -28.30 -5.05
C LEU A 48 -5.05 -28.55 -3.59
N PRO A 49 -4.37 -29.46 -2.87
CA PRO A 49 -4.50 -29.58 -1.42
C PRO A 49 -4.30 -28.25 -0.70
N ALA A 50 -4.97 -28.07 0.43
CA ALA A 50 -4.93 -26.83 1.21
C ALA A 50 -3.49 -26.42 1.53
N GLU A 51 -2.61 -27.38 1.81
CA GLU A 51 -1.19 -27.19 2.11
C GLU A 51 -0.44 -26.55 0.93
N LEU A 52 -0.74 -26.95 -0.31
CA LEU A 52 -0.14 -26.36 -1.51
C LEU A 52 -0.65 -24.94 -1.75
N HIS A 53 -1.90 -24.64 -1.43
CA HIS A 53 -2.40 -23.25 -1.45
C HIS A 53 -1.61 -22.36 -0.49
N ARG A 54 -1.28 -22.86 0.71
CA ARG A 54 -0.47 -22.12 1.68
C ARG A 54 0.92 -21.84 1.15
N LEU A 55 1.55 -22.84 0.52
CA LEU A 55 2.88 -22.67 -0.08
C LEU A 55 2.86 -21.66 -1.22
N VAL A 56 1.87 -21.72 -2.12
CA VAL A 56 1.73 -20.76 -3.21
C VAL A 56 1.58 -19.33 -2.68
N LEU A 57 0.78 -19.14 -1.63
CA LEU A 57 0.56 -17.83 -1.01
C LEU A 57 1.77 -17.36 -0.18
N ALA A 58 2.49 -18.26 0.48
CA ALA A 58 3.73 -17.95 1.19
C ALA A 58 4.88 -17.58 0.25
N CYS A 59 4.88 -18.10 -0.98
CA CYS A 59 5.83 -17.72 -2.02
C CYS A 59 5.50 -16.38 -2.68
N GLN A 60 4.34 -15.76 -2.39
CA GLN A 60 4.02 -14.43 -2.91
C GLN A 60 4.85 -13.39 -2.15
N THR A 61 5.91 -12.92 -2.79
CA THR A 61 6.66 -11.73 -2.37
C THR A 61 5.90 -10.44 -2.62
N ASP A 62 4.86 -10.51 -3.45
CA ASP A 62 4.00 -9.40 -3.82
C ASP A 62 3.13 -9.03 -2.61
N GLY A 63 3.37 -7.85 -2.05
CA GLY A 63 2.91 -7.43 -0.72
C GLY A 63 1.46 -7.78 -0.36
N TYR A 64 1.22 -7.91 0.96
CA TYR A 64 -0.03 -8.37 1.61
C TYR A 64 -1.33 -7.83 0.99
N HIS A 65 -1.29 -6.62 0.45
CA HIS A 65 -2.41 -5.95 -0.20
C HIS A 65 -2.91 -6.68 -1.47
N HIS A 66 -2.03 -7.32 -2.26
CA HIS A 66 -2.44 -8.13 -3.41
C HIS A 66 -3.08 -9.45 -2.99
N VAL A 67 -2.51 -10.10 -1.96
CA VAL A 67 -3.10 -11.30 -1.37
C VAL A 67 -4.52 -11.01 -0.87
N TRP A 68 -4.70 -9.91 -0.13
CA TRP A 68 -6.01 -9.53 0.38
C TRP A 68 -7.01 -9.09 -0.70
N GLY A 69 -6.60 -8.22 -1.61
CA GLY A 69 -7.54 -7.56 -2.53
C GLY A 69 -7.72 -8.26 -3.88
N LYS A 70 -6.90 -9.26 -4.22
CA LYS A 70 -7.05 -10.06 -5.45
C LYS A 70 -7.26 -11.52 -5.14
N TYR A 71 -6.30 -12.15 -4.45
CA TYR A 71 -6.28 -13.60 -4.25
C TYR A 71 -7.40 -14.10 -3.34
N ARG A 72 -7.83 -13.29 -2.37
CA ARG A 72 -8.98 -13.59 -1.48
C ARG A 72 -10.29 -13.86 -2.23
N PHE A 73 -10.44 -13.40 -3.47
CA PHE A 73 -11.66 -13.54 -4.26
C PHE A 73 -11.60 -14.68 -5.30
N VAL A 74 -10.49 -15.41 -5.39
CA VAL A 74 -10.29 -16.46 -6.39
C VAL A 74 -11.19 -17.68 -6.13
N CYS A 75 -11.16 -18.20 -4.91
CA CYS A 75 -12.01 -19.32 -4.50
C CYS A 75 -12.22 -19.32 -2.98
N LYS A 76 -13.18 -20.14 -2.51
CA LYS A 76 -13.51 -20.26 -1.08
C LYS A 76 -12.31 -20.67 -0.21
N ALA A 77 -11.52 -21.65 -0.65
CA ALA A 77 -10.36 -22.13 0.10
C ALA A 77 -9.29 -21.04 0.29
N TRP A 78 -9.02 -20.25 -0.76
CA TRP A 78 -8.08 -19.13 -0.69
C TRP A 78 -8.61 -18.02 0.22
N LYS A 79 -9.90 -17.70 0.10
CA LYS A 79 -10.55 -16.73 0.99
C LYS A 79 -10.38 -17.11 2.46
N GLU A 80 -10.68 -18.35 2.81
CA GLU A 80 -10.59 -18.85 4.18
C GLU A 80 -9.15 -18.83 4.70
N HIS A 81 -8.18 -19.23 3.88
CA HIS A 81 -6.78 -19.20 4.29
C HIS A 81 -6.23 -17.78 4.45
N ILE A 82 -6.56 -16.87 3.53
CA ILE A 82 -6.12 -15.47 3.61
C ILE A 82 -6.77 -14.76 4.78
N GLU A 83 -8.06 -15.01 5.05
CA GLU A 83 -8.72 -14.49 6.25
C GLU A 83 -8.13 -15.07 7.53
N PHE A 84 -7.70 -16.33 7.52
CA PHE A 84 -6.96 -16.92 8.64
C PHE A 84 -5.65 -16.17 8.89
N LEU A 85 -4.80 -15.97 7.86
CA LEU A 85 -3.54 -15.23 7.97
C LEU A 85 -3.76 -13.79 8.47
N ALA A 86 -4.77 -13.10 7.91
CA ALA A 86 -5.10 -11.75 8.34
C ALA A 86 -5.50 -11.70 9.82
N LYS A 87 -6.21 -12.71 10.31
CA LYS A 87 -6.67 -12.82 11.69
C LYS A 87 -5.58 -13.27 12.67
N THR A 88 -4.64 -14.11 12.24
CA THR A 88 -3.60 -14.67 13.13
C THR A 88 -2.29 -13.91 13.09
N GLU A 89 -2.01 -13.18 12.01
CA GLU A 89 -0.74 -12.49 11.83
C GLU A 89 -0.97 -10.99 11.63
N TRP A 90 -1.70 -10.58 10.59
CA TRP A 90 -1.72 -9.17 10.18
C TRP A 90 -2.39 -8.27 11.23
N ILE A 91 -3.53 -8.69 11.77
CA ILE A 91 -4.22 -7.93 12.83
C ILE A 91 -3.41 -7.88 14.13
N ARG A 92 -2.65 -8.95 14.44
CA ARG A 92 -1.84 -9.01 15.66
C ARG A 92 -0.67 -8.03 15.64
N ASN A 93 -0.17 -7.74 14.44
CA ASN A 93 0.90 -6.77 14.20
C ASN A 93 0.35 -5.37 13.87
N THR A 94 -0.96 -5.16 14.00
CA THR A 94 -1.55 -3.85 13.72
C THR A 94 -1.35 -2.93 14.92
N THR A 95 -0.97 -1.68 14.65
CA THR A 95 -0.89 -0.61 15.65
C THR A 95 -1.69 0.60 15.16
N LEU A 96 -2.47 1.21 16.05
CA LEU A 96 -3.16 2.47 15.79
C LEU A 96 -2.39 3.59 16.49
N TYR A 97 -1.86 4.51 15.69
CA TYR A 97 -0.95 5.56 16.14
C TYR A 97 -1.62 6.93 16.15
N TYR A 98 -1.71 7.54 17.32
CA TYR A 98 -2.02 8.95 17.47
C TYR A 98 -0.70 9.74 17.65
N PRO A 99 -0.34 10.60 16.68
CA PRO A 99 0.90 11.35 16.74
C PRO A 99 0.93 12.24 17.99
N GLY A 100 1.97 12.05 18.79
CA GLY A 100 2.12 12.73 20.06
C GLY A 100 2.77 14.09 20.04
N GLU A 101 2.78 14.71 21.21
CA GLU A 101 3.55 15.90 21.53
C GLU A 101 4.61 15.58 22.57
N MET A 102 5.67 16.39 22.59
CA MET A 102 6.66 16.38 23.64
C MET A 102 6.20 17.31 24.76
N ILE A 103 6.04 16.78 25.96
CA ILE A 103 5.69 17.54 27.16
C ILE A 103 6.85 17.48 28.15
N TRP A 104 7.05 18.55 28.91
CA TRP A 104 8.03 18.57 29.99
C TRP A 104 7.37 18.19 31.31
N ASP A 105 7.86 17.13 31.96
CA ASP A 105 7.50 16.76 33.34
C ASP A 105 8.74 16.93 34.24
N GLU A 106 8.60 17.60 35.37
CA GLU A 106 9.77 17.89 36.22
C GLU A 106 10.31 16.64 36.94
N LYS A 107 9.50 15.60 37.14
CA LYS A 107 9.88 14.39 37.89
C LYS A 107 10.58 13.37 37.01
N ILE A 108 10.10 13.19 35.79
CA ILE A 108 10.62 12.21 34.82
C ILE A 108 11.63 12.87 33.86
N GLY A 109 11.63 14.20 33.79
CA GLY A 109 12.25 14.95 32.72
C GLY A 109 11.31 15.04 31.51
N LYS A 110 11.87 15.25 30.34
CA LYS A 110 11.09 15.29 29.09
C LYS A 110 10.31 13.98 28.85
N VAL A 111 9.02 14.09 28.56
CA VAL A 111 8.12 12.97 28.24
C VAL A 111 7.59 13.14 26.82
N PHE A 112 7.52 12.04 26.07
CA PHE A 112 6.81 11.98 24.79
C PHE A 112 5.48 11.26 25.01
N LEU A 113 4.38 11.89 24.62
CA LEU A 113 3.04 11.31 24.74
C LEU A 113 2.51 10.91 23.37
N ASN A 114 2.89 9.73 22.90
CA ASN A 114 2.32 9.12 21.71
C ASN A 114 1.20 8.15 22.10
N GLY A 115 0.09 8.18 21.37
CA GLY A 115 -1.03 7.25 21.57
C GLY A 115 -0.84 6.02 20.71
N ASP A 116 -0.02 5.08 21.20
CA ASP A 116 0.28 3.83 20.50
C ASP A 116 -0.67 2.75 21.04
N PHE A 117 -1.75 2.48 20.30
CA PHE A 117 -2.71 1.44 20.66
C PHE A 117 -2.33 0.16 19.93
N SER A 118 -1.73 -0.77 20.68
CA SER A 118 -1.30 -2.06 20.17
C SER A 118 -2.42 -3.09 20.27
N PHE A 119 -2.45 -4.03 19.33
CA PHE A 119 -3.40 -5.13 19.36
C PHE A 119 -3.29 -5.93 20.67
N GLN A 120 -4.43 -6.23 21.29
CA GLN A 120 -4.52 -7.06 22.50
C GLN A 120 -5.18 -8.40 22.20
N ARG A 121 -6.39 -8.36 21.63
CA ARG A 121 -7.21 -9.56 21.41
C ARG A 121 -8.30 -9.35 20.37
N LEU A 122 -8.91 -10.46 19.96
CA LEU A 122 -10.13 -10.50 19.17
C LEU A 122 -11.32 -10.88 20.05
N GLU A 123 -12.42 -10.15 19.92
CA GLU A 123 -13.71 -10.44 20.54
C GLU A 123 -14.76 -10.63 19.42
N GLY A 124 -14.99 -11.89 19.05
CA GLY A 124 -15.85 -12.20 17.90
C GLY A 124 -15.25 -11.68 16.59
N ASP A 125 -15.91 -10.67 15.99
CA ASP A 125 -15.44 -9.99 14.77
C ASP A 125 -14.78 -8.63 15.03
N SER A 126 -14.59 -8.27 16.29
CA SER A 126 -13.95 -7.03 16.70
C SER A 126 -12.52 -7.27 17.14
N ALA A 127 -11.62 -6.37 16.75
CA ALA A 127 -10.26 -6.27 17.28
C ALA A 127 -10.22 -5.19 18.36
N ILE A 128 -9.55 -5.52 19.45
CA ILE A 128 -9.37 -4.68 20.63
C ILE A 128 -7.91 -4.24 20.68
N PHE A 129 -7.69 -2.92 20.71
CA PHE A 129 -6.39 -2.29 20.82
C PHE A 129 -6.33 -1.46 22.09
N GLN A 130 -5.20 -1.47 22.79
CA GLN A 130 -5.02 -0.72 24.03
C GLN A 130 -3.63 -0.12 24.10
N VAL A 131 -3.52 1.02 24.80
CA VAL A 131 -2.21 1.62 25.09
C VAL A 131 -1.49 0.76 26.13
N PRO A 132 -0.33 0.17 25.82
CA PRO A 132 0.44 -0.55 26.81
C PRO A 132 0.97 0.45 27.86
N ASP A 133 0.78 0.13 29.13
CA ASP A 133 1.47 0.76 30.26
C ASP A 133 1.37 2.30 30.36
N CYS A 134 0.19 2.88 30.09
CA CYS A 134 -0.03 4.32 30.32
C CYS A 134 -0.20 4.63 31.82
N ALA A 135 0.80 5.30 32.40
CA ALA A 135 0.75 5.71 33.80
C ALA A 135 -0.46 6.63 34.08
N PRO A 136 -1.19 6.44 35.20
CA PRO A 136 -2.44 7.16 35.50
C PRO A 136 -2.33 8.69 35.41
N GLU A 137 -1.18 9.26 35.83
CA GLU A 137 -0.92 10.70 35.78
C GLU A 137 -0.90 11.29 34.37
N PHE A 138 -0.56 10.49 33.34
CA PHE A 138 -0.46 10.94 31.95
C PHE A 138 -1.70 10.60 31.11
N GLN A 139 -2.61 9.75 31.61
CA GLN A 139 -3.80 9.31 30.88
C GLN A 139 -4.64 10.49 30.37
N LYS A 140 -4.89 11.49 31.23
CA LYS A 140 -5.68 12.67 30.83
C LYS A 140 -5.03 13.45 29.69
N GLN A 141 -3.71 13.64 29.75
CA GLN A 141 -2.96 14.36 28.72
C GLN A 141 -2.95 13.58 27.41
N LEU A 142 -2.78 12.26 27.47
CA LEU A 142 -2.85 11.38 26.31
C LEU A 142 -4.22 11.44 25.63
N ILE A 143 -5.32 11.41 26.41
CA ILE A 143 -6.69 11.54 25.89
C ILE A 143 -6.86 12.87 25.17
N GLU A 144 -6.37 13.97 25.74
CA GLU A 144 -6.46 15.29 25.12
C GLU A 144 -5.71 15.35 23.78
N ILE A 145 -4.53 14.74 23.69
CA ILE A 145 -3.76 14.63 22.45
C ILE A 145 -4.52 13.81 21.41
N CYS A 146 -4.99 12.62 21.78
CA CYS A 146 -5.70 11.73 20.86
C CYS A 146 -6.98 12.39 20.31
N LYS A 147 -7.70 13.16 21.14
CA LYS A 147 -8.91 13.90 20.72
C LYS A 147 -8.63 15.10 19.79
N ARG A 148 -7.43 15.68 19.85
CA ARG A 148 -7.02 16.75 18.91
C ARG A 148 -6.71 16.20 17.52
N CYS A 149 -6.32 14.93 17.44
CA CYS A 149 -6.12 14.22 16.18
C CYS A 149 -7.47 13.71 15.64
N SER A 150 -7.72 13.93 14.35
CA SER A 150 -8.99 13.53 13.70
C SER A 150 -9.14 12.02 13.54
N ALA A 151 -8.08 11.32 13.16
CA ALA A 151 -8.03 9.88 12.98
C ALA A 151 -6.62 9.36 13.30
N PRO A 152 -6.49 8.13 13.83
CA PRO A 152 -5.19 7.51 14.02
C PRO A 152 -4.58 7.14 12.66
N ASP A 153 -3.26 7.13 12.60
CA ASP A 153 -2.53 6.46 11.54
C ASP A 153 -2.57 4.95 11.82
N VAL A 154 -2.99 4.14 10.85
CA VAL A 154 -3.14 2.68 10.98
C VAL A 154 -1.92 2.02 10.34
N GLU A 155 -1.13 1.32 11.15
CA GLU A 155 0.03 0.52 10.73
C GLU A 155 -0.38 -0.95 10.69
N VAL A 156 -0.29 -1.61 9.53
CA VAL A 156 -0.49 -3.06 9.35
C VAL A 156 0.76 -3.62 8.66
N GLY A 157 1.65 -4.23 9.43
CA GLY A 157 2.97 -4.63 8.92
C GLY A 157 3.80 -3.40 8.53
N ASP A 158 4.23 -3.32 7.27
CA ASP A 158 4.99 -2.20 6.71
C ASP A 158 4.12 -1.09 6.10
N VAL A 159 2.81 -1.31 6.02
CA VAL A 159 1.85 -0.40 5.40
C VAL A 159 1.27 0.55 6.44
N VAL A 160 1.34 1.87 6.18
CA VAL A 160 0.81 2.91 7.10
C VAL A 160 -0.09 3.90 6.36
N HIS A 161 -1.34 4.01 6.82
CA HIS A 161 -2.37 4.88 6.24
C HIS A 161 -3.26 5.56 7.28
N ASP A 162 -3.72 6.78 7.02
CA ASP A 162 -4.71 7.49 7.84
C ASP A 162 -6.14 7.28 7.33
N VAL A 163 -6.54 6.01 7.17
CA VAL A 163 -7.87 5.62 6.67
C VAL A 163 -8.90 5.59 7.79
N GLU A 164 -10.12 6.04 7.49
CA GLU A 164 -11.25 5.90 8.41
C GLU A 164 -11.73 4.44 8.42
N ILE A 165 -11.85 3.88 9.62
CA ILE A 165 -12.37 2.53 9.84
C ILE A 165 -13.82 2.64 10.31
N PRO A 166 -14.79 2.16 9.52
CA PRO A 166 -16.19 2.16 9.91
C PRO A 166 -16.40 1.42 11.24
N GLU A 167 -17.31 1.94 12.07
CA GLU A 167 -17.67 1.34 13.36
C GLU A 167 -16.51 1.25 14.37
N MET A 168 -15.40 1.93 14.11
CA MET A 168 -14.36 2.13 15.10
C MET A 168 -14.88 3.00 16.24
N SER A 169 -14.71 2.52 17.45
CA SER A 169 -15.10 3.19 18.68
C SER A 169 -13.91 3.30 19.63
N VAL A 170 -13.88 4.37 20.42
CA VAL A 170 -12.82 4.60 21.40
C VAL A 170 -13.45 4.80 22.78
N ASP A 171 -13.09 3.93 23.72
CA ASP A 171 -13.36 4.12 25.13
C ASP A 171 -12.18 4.85 25.78
N TRP A 172 -12.37 6.16 26.00
CA TRP A 172 -11.36 7.02 26.62
C TRP A 172 -11.13 6.72 28.10
N ASN A 173 -12.04 6.04 28.80
CA ASN A 173 -11.85 5.71 30.21
C ASN A 173 -10.84 4.57 30.37
N THR A 174 -10.85 3.62 29.43
CA THR A 174 -9.98 2.45 29.44
C THR A 174 -8.85 2.53 28.43
N LEU A 175 -8.76 3.63 27.66
CA LEU A 175 -7.85 3.78 26.54
C LEU A 175 -7.89 2.56 25.61
N THR A 176 -9.10 2.15 25.25
CA THR A 176 -9.37 1.00 24.39
C THR A 176 -9.99 1.45 23.07
N ILE A 177 -9.45 0.97 21.96
CA ILE A 177 -10.06 1.11 20.64
C ILE A 177 -10.62 -0.24 20.22
N THR A 178 -11.90 -0.24 19.82
CA THR A 178 -12.59 -1.40 19.30
C THR A 178 -13.01 -1.13 17.87
N CYS A 179 -12.66 -2.02 16.94
CA CYS A 179 -13.11 -1.91 15.55
C CYS A 179 -13.27 -3.28 14.89
N PRO A 180 -14.12 -3.41 13.85
CA PRO A 180 -14.21 -4.62 13.07
C PRO A 180 -12.90 -4.94 12.33
N TRP A 181 -12.32 -6.12 12.55
CA TRP A 181 -10.97 -6.44 12.03
C TRP A 181 -10.95 -6.55 10.49
N ARG A 182 -12.02 -7.09 9.88
CA ARG A 182 -12.11 -7.24 8.41
C ARG A 182 -12.14 -5.87 7.71
N PRO A 183 -13.02 -4.92 8.10
CA PRO A 183 -12.95 -3.54 7.62
C PRO A 183 -11.61 -2.86 7.85
N LEU A 184 -10.96 -3.06 9.01
CA LEU A 184 -9.64 -2.48 9.28
C LEU A 184 -8.62 -2.93 8.23
N ILE A 185 -8.41 -4.23 8.09
CA ILE A 185 -7.45 -4.78 7.12
C ILE A 185 -7.87 -4.39 5.71
N GLY A 186 -9.16 -4.52 5.38
CA GLY A 186 -9.66 -4.24 4.05
C GLY A 186 -9.48 -2.80 3.59
N ARG A 187 -9.68 -1.82 4.47
CA ARG A 187 -9.47 -0.39 4.14
C ARG A 187 -8.00 -0.09 3.91
N VAL A 188 -7.12 -0.58 4.76
CA VAL A 188 -5.66 -0.39 4.65
C VAL A 188 -5.14 -1.01 3.35
N MET A 189 -5.50 -2.27 3.07
CA MET A 189 -5.05 -2.98 1.86
C MET A 189 -5.65 -2.39 0.58
N ALA A 190 -6.90 -1.94 0.60
CA ALA A 190 -7.51 -1.24 -0.52
C ALA A 190 -6.80 0.09 -0.83
N GLU A 191 -6.35 0.80 0.20
CA GLU A 191 -5.60 2.04 0.01
C GLU A 191 -4.23 1.78 -0.64
N GLU A 192 -3.51 0.74 -0.21
CA GLU A 192 -2.24 0.35 -0.82
C GLU A 192 -2.40 -0.05 -2.29
N LEU A 193 -3.46 -0.80 -2.62
CA LEU A 193 -3.79 -1.13 -4.01
C LEU A 193 -4.04 0.11 -4.88
N ARG A 194 -4.69 1.14 -4.34
CA ARG A 194 -4.88 2.41 -5.06
C ARG A 194 -3.53 3.11 -5.28
N VAL A 195 -2.65 3.11 -4.27
CA VAL A 195 -1.31 3.70 -4.38
C VAL A 195 -0.52 3.01 -5.49
N ASP A 196 -0.56 1.68 -5.55
CA ASP A 196 0.13 0.93 -6.58
C ASP A 196 -0.48 1.12 -7.98
N ALA A 197 -1.80 1.24 -8.09
CA ALA A 197 -2.45 1.60 -9.35
C ALA A 197 -1.99 2.99 -9.82
N TYR A 198 -1.90 3.98 -8.92
CA TYR A 198 -1.38 5.31 -9.24
C TYR A 198 0.09 5.27 -9.69
N ARG A 199 0.94 4.50 -8.99
CA ARG A 199 2.36 4.34 -9.37
C ARG A 199 2.50 3.69 -10.76
N LYS A 200 1.75 2.63 -11.03
CA LYS A 200 1.75 1.94 -12.34
C LYS A 200 1.28 2.87 -13.45
N LYS A 201 0.22 3.65 -13.21
CA LYS A 201 -0.24 4.67 -14.16
C LYS A 201 0.82 5.73 -14.43
N ALA A 202 1.46 6.26 -13.38
CA ALA A 202 2.54 7.25 -13.53
C ALA A 202 3.74 6.68 -14.31
N GLN A 203 4.08 5.40 -14.09
CA GLN A 203 5.14 4.71 -14.83
C GLN A 203 4.76 4.54 -16.30
N HIS A 204 3.52 4.15 -16.60
CA HIS A 204 3.03 4.03 -17.97
C HIS A 204 3.04 5.40 -18.69
N GLU A 205 2.61 6.47 -18.01
CA GLU A 205 2.68 7.84 -18.51
C GLU A 205 4.13 8.26 -18.82
N LEU A 206 5.08 7.95 -17.95
CA LEU A 206 6.51 8.22 -18.18
C LEU A 206 7.01 7.47 -19.40
N MET A 207 6.75 6.16 -19.50
CA MET A 207 7.19 5.34 -20.64
C MET A 207 6.61 5.87 -21.96
N SER A 208 5.33 6.25 -21.95
CA SER A 208 4.65 6.84 -23.10
C SER A 208 5.22 8.21 -23.47
N ALA A 209 5.52 9.06 -22.48
CA ALA A 209 6.13 10.37 -22.70
C ALA A 209 7.57 10.24 -23.23
N SER A 210 8.35 9.29 -22.71
CA SER A 210 9.69 8.97 -23.20
C SER A 210 9.68 8.49 -24.66
N LYS A 211 8.75 7.58 -25.02
CA LYS A 211 8.55 7.14 -26.41
C LYS A 211 8.19 8.32 -27.33
N ARG A 212 7.31 9.22 -26.89
CA ARG A 212 6.96 10.44 -27.66
C ARG A 212 8.17 11.35 -27.85
N ALA A 213 8.92 11.63 -26.79
CA ALA A 213 10.13 12.46 -26.86
C ALA A 213 11.15 11.90 -27.84
N LYS A 214 11.35 10.57 -27.86
CA LYS A 214 12.24 9.88 -28.81
C LYS A 214 11.78 10.04 -30.26
N ARG A 215 10.47 9.95 -30.53
CA ARG A 215 9.91 10.12 -31.88
C ARG A 215 10.01 11.56 -32.39
N THR A 216 9.90 12.55 -31.50
CA THR A 216 9.97 13.98 -31.87
C THR A 216 11.39 14.54 -31.93
N ALA A 217 12.37 13.81 -31.37
CA ALA A 217 13.75 14.26 -31.32
C ALA A 217 14.45 14.07 -32.69
N PRO A 218 15.18 15.09 -33.20
CA PRO A 218 15.92 14.95 -34.44
C PRO A 218 16.97 13.84 -34.32
N GLY A 219 16.89 12.83 -35.20
CA GLY A 219 17.77 11.66 -35.17
C GLY A 219 17.50 10.68 -34.02
N GLY A 220 16.36 10.79 -33.32
CA GLY A 220 16.02 9.90 -32.19
C GLY A 220 16.81 10.15 -30.91
N ASN A 221 17.66 11.18 -30.88
CA ASN A 221 18.49 11.56 -29.73
C ASN A 221 17.76 12.57 -28.86
N VAL A 222 17.10 12.07 -27.81
CA VAL A 222 16.45 12.92 -26.81
C VAL A 222 17.50 13.69 -26.02
N ASP A 223 17.35 15.01 -25.94
CA ASP A 223 18.24 15.85 -25.15
C ASP A 223 18.19 15.48 -23.65
N PHE A 224 19.34 15.60 -22.98
CA PHE A 224 19.48 15.29 -21.56
C PHE A 224 18.57 16.17 -20.69
N GLY A 225 18.33 17.43 -21.07
CA GLY A 225 17.40 18.31 -20.38
C GLY A 225 15.97 17.77 -20.37
N THR A 226 15.50 17.27 -21.51
CA THR A 226 14.17 16.65 -21.65
C THR A 226 14.06 15.35 -20.84
N LEU A 227 15.10 14.50 -20.85
CA LEU A 227 15.12 13.29 -20.02
C LEU A 227 15.07 13.63 -18.53
N MET A 228 15.81 14.65 -18.09
CA MET A 228 15.81 15.12 -16.71
C MET A 228 14.45 15.71 -16.30
N GLU A 229 13.77 16.42 -17.19
CA GLU A 229 12.44 16.96 -16.93
C GLU A 229 11.39 15.85 -16.81
N LEU A 230 11.42 14.86 -17.71
CA LEU A 230 10.56 13.67 -17.64
C LEU A 230 10.79 12.90 -16.34
N TYR A 231 12.04 12.70 -15.94
CA TYR A 231 12.39 12.04 -14.70
C TYR A 231 11.97 12.82 -13.46
N LYS A 232 12.15 14.15 -13.43
CA LYS A 232 11.67 15.01 -12.33
C LYS A 232 10.15 14.96 -12.21
N ASN A 233 9.44 15.03 -13.32
CA ASN A 233 7.98 14.95 -13.34
C ASN A 233 7.51 13.57 -12.86
N PHE A 234 8.20 12.50 -13.25
CA PHE A 234 7.91 11.16 -12.75
C PHE A 234 8.23 10.98 -11.28
N THR A 235 9.41 11.38 -10.81
CA THR A 235 9.78 11.26 -9.38
C THR A 235 8.80 12.04 -8.51
N ASN A 236 8.40 13.24 -8.93
CA ASN A 236 7.37 14.03 -8.26
C ASN A 236 5.97 13.39 -8.29
N LYS A 237 5.63 12.57 -9.30
CA LYS A 237 4.33 11.86 -9.38
C LYS A 237 4.35 10.48 -8.70
N ALA A 238 5.46 9.76 -8.79
CA ALA A 238 5.63 8.38 -8.34
C ALA A 238 5.99 8.28 -6.86
N GLN A 239 6.78 9.23 -6.32
CA GLN A 239 6.96 9.36 -4.86
C GLN A 239 5.67 9.80 -4.17
N ASP A 240 4.73 10.38 -4.92
CA ASP A 240 3.52 11.01 -4.40
C ASP A 240 2.28 10.13 -4.56
N GLY A 241 2.41 8.83 -4.90
CA GLY A 241 1.26 7.93 -5.00
C GLY A 241 0.38 7.92 -3.73
N TYR A 242 1.01 7.94 -2.55
CA TYR A 242 0.30 8.10 -1.27
C TYR A 242 -0.44 9.44 -1.16
N VAL A 243 0.21 10.53 -1.55
CA VAL A 243 -0.36 11.88 -1.47
C VAL A 243 -1.49 12.04 -2.48
N ALA A 244 -1.33 11.54 -3.71
CA ALA A 244 -2.34 11.55 -4.75
C ALA A 244 -3.61 10.81 -4.33
N VAL A 245 -3.46 9.58 -3.79
CA VAL A 245 -4.60 8.81 -3.26
C VAL A 245 -5.26 9.53 -2.09
N ARG A 246 -4.47 10.10 -1.18
CA ARG A 246 -4.97 10.83 -0.02
C ARG A 246 -5.69 12.13 -0.40
N ILE A 247 -5.20 12.87 -1.39
CA ILE A 247 -5.87 14.03 -1.99
C ILE A 247 -7.18 13.61 -2.64
N ALA A 248 -7.20 12.53 -3.42
CA ALA A 248 -8.41 12.02 -4.04
C ALA A 248 -9.47 11.66 -3.00
N ARG A 249 -9.06 11.09 -1.86
CA ARG A 249 -9.94 10.73 -0.73
C ARG A 249 -10.44 11.95 0.05
N ARG A 250 -9.56 12.90 0.37
CA ARG A 250 -9.87 14.06 1.24
C ARG A 250 -10.36 15.29 0.47
N GLY A 251 -10.21 15.31 -0.85
CA GLY A 251 -10.52 16.45 -1.72
C GLY A 251 -9.56 17.65 -1.57
N LYS A 252 -8.48 17.53 -0.80
CA LYS A 252 -7.53 18.62 -0.53
C LYS A 252 -6.13 18.11 -0.22
N LEU A 253 -5.13 18.95 -0.50
CA LEU A 253 -3.74 18.73 -0.10
C LEU A 253 -3.56 19.02 1.40
N ASP A 254 -2.96 18.08 2.11
CA ASP A 254 -2.65 18.19 3.54
C ASP A 254 -1.18 17.80 3.77
N ARG A 255 -0.29 18.75 3.47
CA ARG A 255 1.17 18.59 3.54
C ARG A 255 1.66 18.11 4.90
N ALA A 256 1.01 18.56 5.98
CA ALA A 256 1.39 18.16 7.33
C ALA A 256 1.08 16.68 7.57
N GLY A 257 -0.12 16.23 7.18
CA GLY A 257 -0.46 14.81 7.22
C GLY A 257 0.39 13.95 6.29
N ASP A 258 0.74 14.44 5.11
CA ASP A 258 1.56 13.73 4.14
C ASP A 258 2.98 13.50 4.67
N GLN A 259 3.59 14.55 5.23
CA GLN A 259 4.90 14.47 5.86
C GLN A 259 4.89 13.55 7.09
N ARG A 260 3.83 13.61 7.91
CA ARG A 260 3.64 12.72 9.06
C ARG A 260 3.63 11.25 8.64
N LEU A 261 2.76 10.90 7.69
CA LEU A 261 2.65 9.54 7.18
C LEU A 261 3.92 9.06 6.50
N LYS A 262 4.64 9.95 5.81
CA LYS A 262 5.96 9.64 5.24
C LYS A 262 6.95 9.25 6.33
N SER A 263 7.03 10.01 7.42
CA SER A 263 7.88 9.67 8.56
C SER A 263 7.45 8.37 9.23
N ALA A 264 6.14 8.13 9.39
CA ALA A 264 5.62 6.90 9.97
C ALA A 264 5.98 5.66 9.13
N ARG A 265 5.81 5.73 7.80
CA ARG A 265 6.24 4.67 6.87
C ARG A 265 7.75 4.42 6.92
N GLN A 266 8.56 5.47 6.98
CA GLN A 266 10.01 5.33 7.14
C GLN A 266 10.37 4.64 8.46
N ALA A 267 9.70 5.00 9.56
CA ALA A 267 9.88 4.36 10.85
C ALA A 267 9.45 2.87 10.82
N ALA A 268 8.32 2.55 10.20
CA ALA A 268 7.85 1.16 10.03
C ALA A 268 8.83 0.34 9.19
N SER A 269 9.31 0.88 8.07
CA SER A 269 10.29 0.22 7.18
C SER A 269 11.63 -0.06 7.88
N MET A 270 12.09 0.82 8.77
CA MET A 270 13.33 0.60 9.53
C MET A 270 13.23 -0.52 10.56
N ARG A 271 12.02 -0.93 10.99
CA ARG A 271 11.83 -2.10 11.86
C ARG A 271 12.09 -3.43 11.13
N GLY A 272 12.28 -3.38 9.81
CA GLY A 272 12.53 -4.52 8.94
C GLY A 272 11.24 -5.17 8.43
N PRO A 273 11.31 -5.96 7.33
CA PRO A 273 10.17 -6.74 6.89
C PRO A 273 9.79 -7.73 7.98
N PHE A 274 8.49 -7.83 8.26
CA PHE A 274 7.98 -8.88 9.11
C PHE A 274 8.34 -10.22 8.46
N SER A 275 9.21 -11.00 9.12
CA SER A 275 9.34 -12.42 8.82
C SER A 275 8.24 -13.11 9.60
N PRO A 276 7.18 -13.62 8.96
CA PRO A 276 6.30 -14.55 9.64
C PRO A 276 7.18 -15.72 10.08
N THR A 277 7.48 -15.80 11.38
CA THR A 277 7.92 -17.05 11.96
C THR A 277 6.71 -17.97 11.83
N LEU A 278 6.69 -18.74 10.74
CA LEU A 278 5.88 -19.93 10.64
C LEU A 278 6.38 -20.85 11.76
N ASP A 279 5.78 -20.72 12.94
CA ASP A 279 5.85 -21.77 13.95
C ASP A 279 5.07 -22.95 13.36
N VAL A 280 5.77 -23.77 12.60
CA VAL A 280 5.27 -25.05 12.10
C VAL A 280 5.25 -26.00 13.31
N ASN A 281 4.15 -25.97 14.05
CA ASN A 281 3.77 -27.02 15.00
C ASN A 281 2.54 -27.76 14.48
#